data_AF-A0A293MKG5-F1
#
_entry.id   AF-A0A293MKG5-F1
#
_cell.length_a   1.000
_cell.length_b   1.000
_cell.length_c   1.000
_cell.angle_alpha   90.00
_cell.angle_beta   90.00
_cell.angle_gamma   90.00
#
_symmetry.space_group_name_H-M   'P 1'
#
loop_
_entity.id
_entity.type
_entity.pdbx_description
1 polymer ?
#
loop_
_entity_poly.entity_id
_entity_poly.type
_entity_poly.pdbx_seq_one_letter_code
_entity_poly.pdbx_strand_id
1 'polypeptide(L)'
;MDDMEFKEGFLCPICVKDLGTIAELTAHFDTAHSAEDKDVLQSLKGFIGRAKRKLLKDKDSSRGEDDELGATSERLGRLNWEPQGIGVTQRHTENFCKIRALRGERYVSQTNKLLLRLRKLLESCSQMLRAIPKRGKNTNSLLCPG
;
A
#
# COMPACT_ATOMS: atom_id res chain seq x y z
N MET A 1 -34.42 -3.83 -10.98
CA MET A 1 -33.16 -3.99 -10.20
C MET A 1 -32.15 -3.19 -10.98
N ASP A 2 -32.07 -1.90 -10.70
CA ASP A 2 -31.20 -0.98 -11.44
C ASP A 2 -29.75 -1.30 -11.12
N ASP A 3 -28.96 -1.55 -12.17
CA ASP A 3 -27.53 -1.81 -12.11
C ASP A 3 -26.82 -0.59 -11.52
N MET A 4 -26.38 -0.70 -10.28
CA MET A 4 -25.56 0.32 -9.61
C MET A 4 -24.21 0.40 -10.35
N GLU A 5 -24.07 1.38 -11.23
CA GLU A 5 -22.85 1.66 -11.98
C GLU A 5 -21.73 2.12 -11.02
N PHE A 6 -20.91 1.18 -10.57
CA PHE A 6 -19.71 1.47 -9.79
C PHE A 6 -18.69 2.19 -10.68
N LYS A 7 -18.59 3.52 -10.52
CA LYS A 7 -17.56 4.34 -11.20
C LYS A 7 -16.22 4.14 -10.51
N GLU A 8 -15.45 3.17 -10.98
CA GLU A 8 -14.05 2.95 -10.60
C GLU A 8 -13.14 3.59 -11.68
N GLY A 9 -12.16 4.41 -11.28
CA GLY A 9 -11.30 5.10 -12.26
C GLY A 9 -10.50 6.28 -11.68
N PHE A 10 -9.87 7.07 -12.56
CA PHE A 10 -9.07 8.26 -12.22
C PHE A 10 -9.97 9.45 -11.86
N LEU A 11 -10.72 9.30 -10.78
CA LEU A 11 -11.64 10.30 -10.27
C LEU A 11 -10.91 11.35 -9.43
N CYS A 12 -11.20 12.63 -9.67
CA CYS A 12 -10.76 13.70 -8.80
C CYS A 12 -11.38 13.56 -7.39
N PRO A 13 -10.60 13.57 -6.31
CA PRO A 13 -11.13 13.40 -4.95
C PRO A 13 -11.92 14.61 -4.44
N ILE A 14 -11.82 15.77 -5.11
CA ILE A 14 -12.48 17.01 -4.71
C ILE A 14 -13.82 17.17 -5.44
N CYS A 15 -13.82 16.97 -6.77
CA CYS A 15 -15.02 17.22 -7.60
C CYS A 15 -15.62 15.95 -8.23
N VAL A 16 -15.05 14.77 -7.96
CA VAL A 16 -15.54 13.46 -8.46
C VAL A 16 -15.63 13.38 -9.98
N LYS A 17 -14.83 14.20 -10.68
CA LYS A 17 -14.71 14.18 -12.14
C LYS A 17 -13.81 13.03 -12.58
N ASP A 18 -14.26 12.22 -13.54
CA ASP A 18 -13.43 11.20 -14.17
C ASP A 18 -12.49 11.85 -15.19
N LEU A 19 -11.20 11.59 -15.00
CA LEU A 19 -10.12 12.16 -15.77
C LEU A 19 -9.39 11.10 -16.60
N GLY A 20 -9.81 9.83 -16.58
CA GLY A 20 -9.39 8.79 -17.53
C GLY A 20 -7.94 8.32 -17.43
N THR A 21 -6.99 9.18 -17.05
CA THR A 21 -5.57 8.87 -16.87
C THR A 21 -4.96 9.56 -15.64
N ILE A 22 -3.82 9.05 -15.15
CA ILE A 22 -3.06 9.65 -14.04
C ILE A 22 -2.56 11.05 -14.41
N ALA A 23 -2.11 11.25 -15.65
CA ALA A 23 -1.54 12.52 -16.09
C ALA A 23 -2.61 13.62 -16.10
N GLU A 24 -3.80 13.31 -16.59
CA GLU A 24 -4.94 14.24 -16.63
C GLU A 24 -5.50 14.50 -15.23
N LEU A 25 -5.54 13.47 -14.36
CA LEU A 25 -5.91 13.64 -12.95
C LEU A 25 -4.96 14.58 -12.21
N THR A 26 -3.66 14.35 -12.36
CA THR A 26 -2.61 15.19 -11.75
C THR A 26 -2.69 16.62 -12.28
N ALA A 27 -2.80 16.80 -13.60
CA ALA A 27 -2.90 18.13 -14.20
C ALA A 27 -4.17 18.88 -13.76
N HIS A 28 -5.31 18.18 -13.64
CA HIS A 28 -6.54 18.77 -13.12
C HIS A 28 -6.40 19.17 -11.66
N PHE A 29 -5.83 18.32 -10.82
CA PHE A 29 -5.57 18.64 -9.42
C PHE A 29 -4.68 19.89 -9.30
N ASP A 30 -3.59 19.93 -10.07
CA ASP A 30 -2.61 21.02 -10.06
C ASP A 30 -3.12 22.33 -10.69
N THR A 31 -4.21 22.32 -11.46
CA THR A 31 -4.72 23.54 -12.10
C THR A 31 -6.03 24.02 -11.49
N ALA A 32 -6.93 23.10 -11.15
CA ALA A 32 -8.25 23.41 -10.61
C ALA A 32 -8.26 23.52 -9.08
N HIS A 33 -7.30 22.91 -8.39
CA HIS A 33 -7.28 22.82 -6.92
C HIS A 33 -5.97 23.33 -6.28
N SER A 34 -5.00 23.82 -7.08
CA SER A 34 -3.71 24.36 -6.60
C SER A 34 -3.78 25.68 -5.81
N ALA A 35 -4.91 26.37 -5.79
CA ALA A 35 -5.02 27.67 -5.14
C ALA A 35 -5.03 27.55 -3.60
N GLU A 36 -5.41 26.40 -3.06
CA GLU A 36 -5.67 26.22 -1.62
C GLU A 36 -4.56 25.42 -0.91
N ASP A 37 -3.75 24.65 -1.65
CA ASP A 37 -2.76 23.71 -1.08
C ASP A 37 -1.33 24.23 -0.93
N LYS A 38 -1.01 25.42 -1.47
CA LYS A 38 0.33 26.00 -1.30
C LYS A 38 0.66 26.28 0.17
N ASP A 39 -0.34 26.68 0.96
CA ASP A 39 -0.14 26.97 2.39
C ASP A 39 -0.03 25.68 3.22
N VAL A 40 -0.76 24.63 2.87
CA VAL A 40 -0.69 23.33 3.56
C VAL A 40 0.64 22.63 3.28
N LEU A 41 1.11 22.65 2.04
CA LEU A 41 2.39 22.07 1.65
C LEU A 41 3.59 22.90 2.16
N GLN A 42 3.48 24.24 2.23
CA GLN A 42 4.49 25.08 2.88
C GLN A 42 4.56 24.83 4.39
N SER A 43 3.41 24.72 5.06
CA SER A 43 3.33 24.37 6.48
C SER A 43 3.95 23.00 6.76
N LEU A 44 3.65 22.00 5.93
CA LEU A 44 4.23 20.65 6.05
C LEU A 44 5.76 20.66 5.80
N LYS A 45 6.24 21.44 4.83
CA LYS A 45 7.67 21.61 4.55
C LYS A 45 8.40 22.31 5.71
N GLY A 46 7.75 23.27 6.38
CA GLY A 46 8.22 23.89 7.61
C GLY A 46 8.33 22.91 8.78
N PHE A 47 7.33 22.03 8.93
CA PHE A 47 7.31 20.97 9.95
C PHE A 47 8.42 19.92 9.72
N ILE A 48 8.63 19.47 8.48
CA ILE A 48 9.72 18.53 8.14
C ILE A 48 11.09 19.19 8.37
N GLY A 49 11.23 20.48 8.07
CA GLY A 49 12.43 21.26 8.36
C GLY A 49 12.72 21.40 9.86
N ARG A 50 11.69 21.55 10.71
CA ARG A 50 11.80 21.59 12.17
C ARG A 50 12.19 20.24 12.76
N ALA A 51 11.58 19.14 12.29
CA ALA A 51 11.91 17.79 12.72
C ALA A 51 13.36 17.41 12.37
N LYS A 52 13.81 17.74 11.15
CA LYS A 52 15.19 17.55 10.72
C LYS A 52 16.17 18.34 11.59
N ARG A 53 15.81 19.58 11.98
CA ARG A 53 16.64 20.44 12.84
C ARG A 53 16.72 19.96 14.29
N LYS A 54 15.66 19.33 14.82
CA LYS A 54 15.66 18.71 16.16
C LYS A 54 16.39 17.36 16.20
N LEU A 55 16.41 16.61 15.09
CA LEU A 55 17.18 15.35 14.98
C LEU A 55 18.68 15.57 14.77
N LEU A 56 19.09 16.69 14.16
CA LEU A 56 20.50 17.01 13.84
C LEU A 56 21.20 17.89 14.89
N LYS A 57 20.49 18.42 15.89
CA LYS A 57 21.06 19.39 16.84
C LYS A 57 21.23 18.77 18.22
N ASP A 58 22.45 18.31 18.51
CA ASP A 58 22.88 17.98 19.85
C ASP A 58 22.81 19.23 20.74
N LYS A 59 21.93 19.12 21.74
CA LYS A 59 21.92 19.76 23.07
C LYS A 59 22.64 21.13 23.19
N ASP A 60 21.90 22.23 22.99
CA ASP A 60 21.94 23.33 23.97
C ASP A 60 20.75 24.31 23.89
N SER A 61 20.20 24.59 25.08
CA SER A 61 19.40 25.72 25.55
C SER A 61 18.00 26.11 24.98
N SER A 62 17.03 26.01 25.91
CA SER A 62 16.00 26.97 26.36
C SER A 62 14.74 27.31 25.55
N ARG A 63 13.60 27.02 26.22
CA ARG A 63 12.33 27.77 26.36
C ARG A 63 11.45 28.05 25.13
N GLY A 64 10.16 27.71 25.27
CA GLY A 64 9.05 28.43 24.64
C GLY A 64 7.96 27.55 24.02
N GLU A 65 6.77 27.64 24.63
CA GLU A 65 5.47 27.79 23.94
C GLU A 65 4.71 26.51 23.52
N ASP A 66 3.76 26.18 24.40
CA ASP A 66 2.32 25.99 24.16
C ASP A 66 1.85 24.87 23.19
N ASP A 67 1.46 23.77 23.85
CA ASP A 67 0.28 22.93 23.64
C ASP A 67 -0.50 23.09 22.30
N GLU A 68 -0.02 22.45 21.23
CA GLU A 68 -0.76 22.29 19.97
C GLU A 68 -1.40 20.88 19.88
N LEU A 69 -2.21 20.51 20.88
CA LEU A 69 -3.04 19.29 20.85
C LEU A 69 -4.35 19.47 20.05
N GLY A 70 -4.56 20.63 19.42
CA GLY A 70 -5.79 20.99 18.68
C GLY A 70 -5.98 20.32 17.31
N ALA A 71 -4.91 19.79 16.69
CA ALA A 71 -4.97 19.32 15.29
C ALA A 71 -5.65 17.94 15.09
N THR A 72 -6.05 17.26 16.16
CA THR A 72 -6.71 15.93 16.05
C THR A 72 -8.24 16.05 15.93
N SER A 73 -8.84 17.11 16.49
CA SER A 73 -10.29 17.29 16.54
C SER A 73 -10.92 17.51 15.15
N GLU A 74 -10.31 18.33 14.31
CA GLU A 74 -10.83 18.63 12.96
C GLU A 74 -10.73 17.45 11.98
N ARG A 75 -9.71 16.58 12.13
CA ARG A 75 -9.62 15.34 11.33
C ARG A 75 -10.60 14.27 11.80
N LEU A 76 -10.86 14.20 13.11
CA LEU A 76 -11.87 13.31 13.68
C LEU A 76 -13.29 13.79 13.35
N GLY A 77 -13.53 15.10 13.29
CA GLY A 77 -14.83 15.68 12.90
C GLY A 77 -15.23 15.41 11.45
N ARG A 78 -14.27 15.07 10.59
CA ARG A 78 -14.54 14.64 9.20
C ARG A 78 -15.10 13.22 9.10
N LEU A 79 -14.98 12.44 10.18
CA LEU A 79 -15.62 11.14 10.29
C LEU A 79 -17.02 11.40 10.85
N ASN A 80 -18.02 11.42 9.96
CA ASN A 80 -19.43 11.54 10.34
C ASN A 80 -19.88 10.27 11.08
N TRP A 81 -19.53 10.16 12.36
CA TRP A 81 -20.07 9.14 13.24
C TRP A 81 -21.45 9.60 13.70
N GLU A 82 -22.46 8.74 13.53
CA GLU A 82 -23.80 9.02 14.05
C GLU A 82 -23.75 9.26 15.57
N PRO A 83 -24.55 10.20 16.10
CA PRO A 83 -24.59 10.48 17.53
C PRO A 83 -24.86 9.21 18.35
N GLN A 84 -24.01 8.95 19.33
CA GLN A 84 -24.17 7.81 20.24
C GLN A 84 -25.13 8.19 21.38
N GLY A 85 -26.15 7.35 21.61
CA GLY A 85 -27.05 7.52 22.76
C GLY A 85 -26.33 7.34 24.09
N ILE A 86 -26.73 8.09 25.11
CA ILE A 86 -26.15 7.99 26.47
C ILE A 86 -26.33 6.55 26.99
N GLY A 87 -25.23 5.92 27.40
CA GLY A 87 -25.23 4.53 27.89
C GLY A 87 -25.23 3.45 26.80
N VAL A 88 -25.35 3.81 25.52
CA VAL A 88 -25.28 2.87 24.39
C VAL A 88 -23.83 2.77 23.92
N THR A 89 -23.28 1.56 23.77
CA THR A 89 -21.96 1.35 23.15
C THR A 89 -22.13 0.88 21.71
N GLN A 90 -21.81 1.72 20.71
CA GLN A 90 -21.77 1.31 19.31
C GLN A 90 -20.37 0.79 18.97
N ARG A 91 -20.29 -0.40 18.36
CA ARG A 91 -19.02 -1.04 17.95
C ARG A 91 -19.03 -1.27 16.44
N HIS A 92 -18.10 -0.63 15.72
CA HIS A 92 -17.93 -0.80 14.26
C HIS A 92 -16.80 -1.78 13.88
N THR A 93 -16.10 -2.33 14.88
CA THR A 93 -14.98 -3.25 14.70
C THR A 93 -15.35 -4.50 13.93
N GLU A 94 -16.53 -5.07 14.19
CA GLU A 94 -16.97 -6.29 13.49
C GLU A 94 -17.19 -6.04 11.99
N ASN A 95 -17.86 -4.93 11.64
CA ASN A 95 -18.07 -4.55 10.25
C ASN A 95 -16.73 -4.29 9.53
N PHE A 96 -15.84 -3.55 10.19
CA PHE A 96 -14.48 -3.31 9.68
C PHE A 96 -13.72 -4.62 9.46
N CYS A 97 -13.76 -5.54 10.43
CA CYS A 97 -13.13 -6.86 10.33
C CYS A 97 -13.69 -7.66 9.15
N LYS A 98 -15.01 -7.67 8.94
CA LYS A 98 -15.65 -8.36 7.80
C LYS A 98 -15.15 -7.81 6.46
N ILE A 99 -15.17 -6.49 6.27
CA ILE A 99 -14.70 -5.85 5.04
C ILE A 99 -13.21 -6.16 4.80
N ARG A 100 -12.39 -6.06 5.85
CA ARG A 100 -10.95 -6.36 5.77
C ARG A 100 -10.68 -7.83 5.45
N ALA A 101 -11.42 -8.75 6.07
CA ALA A 101 -11.29 -10.18 5.85
C ALA A 101 -11.57 -10.55 4.38
N LEU A 102 -12.66 -10.02 3.80
CA LEU A 102 -13.00 -10.22 2.39
C LEU A 102 -11.89 -9.74 1.44
N ARG A 103 -11.27 -8.60 1.75
CA ARG A 103 -10.11 -8.10 0.97
C ARG A 103 -8.91 -9.03 1.14
N GLY A 104 -8.61 -9.45 2.37
CA GLY A 104 -7.51 -10.37 2.68
C GLY A 104 -7.65 -11.72 1.95
N GLU A 105 -8.85 -12.31 1.95
CA GLU A 105 -9.15 -13.59 1.31
C GLU A 105 -8.88 -13.58 -0.20
N ARG A 106 -9.15 -12.46 -0.89
CA ARG A 106 -8.82 -12.30 -2.31
C ARG A 106 -7.33 -12.45 -2.57
N TYR A 107 -6.51 -11.72 -1.81
CA TYR A 107 -5.05 -11.76 -1.98
C TYR A 107 -4.48 -13.13 -1.58
N VAL A 108 -4.94 -13.69 -0.46
CA VAL A 108 -4.52 -15.03 -0.01
C VAL A 108 -4.83 -16.08 -1.08
N SER A 109 -6.03 -16.04 -1.67
CA SER A 109 -6.43 -16.97 -2.72
C SER A 109 -5.59 -16.85 -3.99
N GLN A 110 -5.27 -15.62 -4.42
CA GLN A 110 -4.42 -15.38 -5.60
C GLN A 110 -2.98 -15.85 -5.35
N THR A 111 -2.39 -15.52 -4.21
CA THR A 111 -1.03 -15.92 -3.84
C THR A 111 -0.92 -17.44 -3.69
N ASN A 112 -1.90 -18.09 -3.05
CA ASN A 112 -1.93 -19.55 -2.91
C ASN A 112 -2.00 -20.26 -4.27
N LYS A 113 -2.80 -19.75 -5.20
CA LYS A 113 -2.83 -20.27 -6.58
C LYS A 113 -1.46 -20.17 -7.26
N LEU A 114 -0.76 -19.04 -7.08
CA LEU A 114 0.59 -18.86 -7.64
C LEU A 114 1.61 -19.81 -7.00
N LEU A 115 1.61 -19.93 -5.67
CA LEU A 115 2.50 -20.84 -4.93
C LEU A 115 2.29 -22.30 -5.36
N LEU A 116 1.04 -22.73 -5.54
CA LEU A 116 0.74 -24.08 -6.04
C LEU A 116 1.25 -24.30 -7.46
N ARG A 117 1.10 -23.31 -8.36
CA ARG A 117 1.64 -23.38 -9.73
C ARG A 117 3.16 -23.45 -9.72
N LEU A 118 3.81 -22.60 -8.93
CA LEU A 118 5.27 -22.57 -8.79
C LEU A 118 5.79 -23.92 -8.25
N ARG A 119 5.15 -24.47 -7.21
CA ARG A 119 5.48 -25.79 -6.69
C ARG A 119 5.41 -26.86 -7.78
N LYS A 120 4.34 -26.88 -8.58
CA LYS A 120 4.19 -27.84 -9.69
C LYS A 120 5.31 -27.68 -10.73
N LEU A 121 5.66 -26.44 -11.09
CA LEU A 121 6.75 -26.19 -12.05
C LEU A 121 8.10 -26.67 -11.51
N LEU A 122 8.39 -26.40 -10.23
CA LEU A 122 9.62 -26.86 -9.59
C LEU A 122 9.68 -28.39 -9.52
N GLU A 123 8.57 -29.04 -9.18
CA GLU A 123 8.46 -30.51 -9.18
C GLU A 123 8.74 -31.07 -10.58
N SER A 124 8.09 -30.54 -11.62
CA SER A 124 8.28 -30.95 -13.01
C SER A 124 9.71 -30.72 -13.52
N CYS A 125 10.31 -29.56 -13.20
CA CYS A 125 11.70 -29.27 -13.55
C CYS A 125 12.68 -30.21 -12.82
N SER A 126 12.41 -30.54 -11.56
CA SER A 126 13.23 -31.48 -10.79
C SER A 126 13.16 -32.91 -11.34
N GLN A 127 12.00 -33.31 -11.88
CA GLN A 127 11.82 -34.61 -12.53
C GLN A 127 12.55 -34.64 -13.88
N MET A 128 12.45 -33.56 -14.67
CA MET A 128 13.19 -33.38 -15.92
C MET A 128 14.71 -33.48 -15.71
N LEU A 129 15.26 -32.79 -14.71
CA LEU A 129 16.70 -32.84 -14.39
C LEU A 129 17.17 -34.23 -13.94
N ARG A 130 16.30 -35.00 -13.26
CA ARG A 130 16.58 -36.38 -12.85
C ARG A 130 16.49 -37.38 -14.01
N ALA A 131 15.72 -37.06 -15.05
CA ALA A 131 15.55 -37.89 -16.25
C ALA A 131 16.65 -37.69 -17.31
N ILE A 132 17.57 -36.74 -17.13
CA ILE A 132 18.72 -36.56 -18.04
C ILE A 132 19.66 -37.76 -17.88
N PRO A 133 19.90 -38.58 -18.91
CA PRO A 133 20.83 -39.69 -18.83
C PRO A 133 22.24 -39.15 -18.57
N LYS A 134 22.88 -39.60 -17.49
CA LYS A 134 24.28 -39.27 -17.23
C LYS A 134 25.12 -39.84 -18.37
N ARG A 135 25.65 -38.95 -19.21
CA ARG A 135 26.60 -39.29 -20.28
C ARG A 135 27.73 -40.12 -19.66
N GLY A 136 27.75 -41.42 -19.98
CA GLY A 136 28.72 -42.36 -19.43
C GLY A 136 30.13 -41.88 -19.69
N LYS A 137 30.94 -41.78 -18.64
CA LYS A 137 32.38 -41.59 -18.77
C LYS A 137 32.94 -42.84 -19.43
N ASN A 138 33.30 -42.74 -20.70
CA ASN A 138 33.97 -43.81 -21.43
C ASN A 138 35.40 -43.93 -20.85
N THR A 139 35.60 -44.86 -19.93
CA THR A 139 36.95 -45.25 -19.49
C THR A 139 37.55 -46.15 -20.56
N ASN A 140 38.10 -45.55 -21.61
CA ASN A 140 39.02 -46.27 -22.48
C ASN A 140 40.35 -46.44 -21.74
N SER A 141 40.51 -47.61 -21.14
CA SER A 141 41.78 -48.19 -20.76
C SER A 141 42.63 -48.36 -22.03
N LEU A 142 43.54 -47.41 -22.28
CA LEU A 142 44.68 -47.63 -23.16
C LEU A 142 45.63 -48.60 -22.45
N LEU A 143 45.46 -49.89 -22.72
CA LEU A 143 46.56 -50.85 -22.66
C LEU A 143 47.53 -50.49 -23.78
N CYS A 144 48.77 -50.12 -23.43
CA CYS A 144 49.91 -50.22 -24.34
C CYS A 144 50.73 -51.46 -23.93
N PRO A 145 50.96 -52.42 -24.84
CA PRO A 145 52.00 -53.43 -24.67
C PRO A 145 53.28 -53.01 -25.42
N GLY A 146 54.45 -53.38 -24.87
CA GLY A 146 55.74 -53.34 -25.56
C GLY A 146 56.77 -52.41 -24.94
#